data_AF-A0A1U7DFF0-F1
#
_entry.id   AF-A0A1U7DFF0-F1
#
_cell.length_a   1.000
_cell.length_b   1.000
_cell.length_c   1.000
_cell.angle_alpha   90.00
_cell.angle_beta   90.00
_cell.angle_gamma   90.00
#
_symmetry.space_group_name_H-M   'P 1'
#
loop_
_entity.id
_entity.type
_entity.pdbx_description
1 polymer ?
#
loop_
_entity_poly.entity_id
_entity_poly.type
_entity_poly.pdbx_seq_one_letter_code
_entity_poly.pdbx_strand_id
1 'polypeptide(L)'
;MSEQENWKWWVGHDDERYHTECETREEAVYIASEEQDGGHIVEAMKPANIKISRYFDGHMFAEEAEERAYEDHGDPEGDVEIFPIKPELRADLEKMVRETMDAWQDKHGLTFTGFQFKASRNQEYIPPKPESN
;
A
#
# COMPACT_ATOMS: atom_id res chain seq x y z
N MET A 1 -6.94 17.94 2.40
CA MET A 1 -7.97 17.41 1.51
C MET A 1 -9.05 16.80 2.36
N SER A 2 -10.29 17.20 2.17
CA SER A 2 -11.40 16.62 2.95
C SER A 2 -11.60 15.16 2.52
N GLU A 3 -12.08 14.29 3.40
CA GLU A 3 -12.32 12.87 3.05
C GLU A 3 -13.30 12.66 1.88
N GLN A 4 -14.05 13.70 1.49
CA GLN A 4 -14.90 13.70 0.29
C GLN A 4 -14.12 13.85 -1.02
N GLU A 5 -12.93 14.46 -1.03
CA GLU A 5 -12.16 14.73 -2.26
C GLU A 5 -11.46 13.50 -2.85
N ASN A 6 -11.42 12.38 -2.11
CA ASN A 6 -10.68 11.16 -2.50
C ASN A 6 -11.58 10.02 -3.01
N TRP A 7 -12.89 10.21 -3.12
CA TRP A 7 -13.78 9.21 -3.73
C TRP A 7 -13.78 9.39 -5.25
N LYS A 8 -13.47 8.31 -5.97
CA LYS A 8 -13.53 8.26 -7.43
C LYS A 8 -14.34 7.05 -7.86
N TRP A 9 -14.93 7.12 -9.05
CA TRP A 9 -15.53 5.96 -9.67
C TRP A 9 -14.46 5.16 -10.38
N TRP A 10 -14.60 3.84 -10.37
CA TRP A 10 -13.67 2.94 -11.03
C TRP A 10 -14.41 1.89 -11.84
N VAL A 11 -13.82 1.50 -12.97
CA VAL A 11 -14.35 0.45 -13.86
C VAL A 11 -13.39 -0.72 -13.91
N GLY A 12 -13.94 -1.93 -13.83
CA GLY A 12 -13.24 -3.21 -13.95
C GLY A 12 -14.02 -4.17 -14.84
N HIS A 13 -13.31 -5.16 -15.41
CA HIS A 13 -13.96 -6.25 -16.15
C HIS A 13 -14.71 -7.21 -15.22
N ASP A 14 -14.23 -7.35 -13.98
CA ASP A 14 -14.78 -8.21 -12.94
C ASP A 14 -14.91 -7.42 -11.63
N ASP A 15 -15.45 -8.07 -10.60
CA ASP A 15 -15.63 -7.49 -9.26
C ASP A 15 -14.35 -7.52 -8.40
N GLU A 16 -13.22 -7.96 -8.95
CA GLU A 16 -11.94 -8.07 -8.24
C GLU A 16 -10.95 -6.97 -8.64
N ARG A 17 -10.90 -6.60 -9.93
CA ARG A 17 -9.89 -5.69 -10.49
C ARG A 17 -10.50 -4.52 -11.26
N TYR A 18 -10.36 -3.35 -10.66
CA TYR A 18 -10.75 -2.07 -11.25
C TYR A 18 -9.54 -1.32 -11.80
N HIS A 19 -9.57 -1.00 -13.10
CA HIS A 19 -8.42 -0.48 -13.86
C HIS A 19 -8.57 0.97 -14.31
N THR A 20 -9.79 1.45 -14.57
CA THR A 20 -10.03 2.81 -15.06
C THR A 20 -10.60 3.68 -13.95
N GLU A 21 -10.02 4.86 -13.71
CA GLU A 21 -10.53 5.89 -12.80
C GLU A 21 -11.45 6.85 -13.56
N CYS A 22 -12.56 7.24 -12.96
CA CYS A 22 -13.56 8.16 -13.49
C CYS A 22 -13.96 9.19 -12.44
N GLU A 23 -14.27 10.40 -12.88
CA GLU A 23 -14.74 11.48 -11.99
C GLU A 23 -16.19 11.28 -11.58
N THR A 24 -16.99 10.65 -12.45
CA THR A 24 -18.44 10.50 -12.27
C THR A 24 -18.89 9.07 -12.48
N ARG A 25 -20.07 8.73 -11.92
CA ARG A 25 -20.70 7.43 -12.13
C ARG A 25 -21.07 7.25 -13.60
N GLU A 26 -21.57 8.30 -14.23
CA GLU A 26 -22.04 8.30 -15.61
C GLU A 26 -20.92 7.97 -16.59
N GLU A 27 -19.72 8.51 -16.35
CA GLU A 27 -18.51 8.16 -17.10
C GLU A 27 -18.15 6.68 -16.92
N ALA A 28 -18.17 6.18 -15.68
CA ALA A 28 -17.89 4.77 -15.39
C ALA A 28 -18.90 3.82 -16.05
N VAL A 29 -20.19 4.17 -16.03
CA VAL A 29 -21.26 3.43 -16.70
C VAL A 29 -21.03 3.40 -18.20
N TYR A 30 -20.74 4.56 -18.81
CA TYR A 30 -20.47 4.66 -20.24
C TYR A 30 -19.33 3.72 -20.67
N ILE A 31 -18.22 3.74 -19.94
CA ILE A 31 -17.07 2.86 -20.23
C ILE A 31 -17.46 1.39 -20.07
N ALA A 32 -18.17 1.04 -19.00
CA ALA A 32 -18.59 -0.35 -18.75
C ALA A 32 -19.55 -0.88 -19.82
N SER A 33 -20.46 -0.06 -20.35
CA SER A 33 -21.48 -0.50 -21.31
C SER A 33 -21.15 -0.30 -22.78
N GLU A 34 -20.39 0.74 -23.13
CA GLU A 34 -20.15 1.16 -24.53
C GLU A 34 -18.73 0.83 -24.99
N GLU A 35 -17.74 0.93 -24.09
CA GLU A 35 -16.34 0.62 -24.40
C GLU A 35 -15.95 -0.82 -24.02
N GLN A 36 -16.80 -1.49 -23.24
CA GLN A 36 -16.67 -2.88 -22.82
C GLN A 36 -17.98 -3.64 -23.06
N ASP A 37 -17.91 -4.98 -23.06
CA ASP A 37 -19.08 -5.86 -23.21
C ASP A 37 -19.77 -6.10 -21.85
N GLY A 38 -20.05 -5.00 -21.14
CA GLY A 38 -20.42 -5.01 -19.74
C GLY A 38 -19.20 -5.00 -18.80
N GLY A 39 -19.41 -4.53 -17.57
CA GLY A 39 -18.35 -4.41 -16.58
C GLY A 39 -18.86 -4.05 -15.19
N HIS A 40 -17.97 -4.10 -14.20
CA HIS A 40 -18.27 -3.71 -12.83
C HIS A 40 -17.78 -2.30 -12.57
N ILE A 41 -18.60 -1.52 -11.88
CA ILE A 41 -18.24 -0.19 -11.39
C ILE A 41 -18.24 -0.17 -9.86
N VAL A 42 -17.42 0.69 -9.28
CA VAL A 42 -17.37 0.93 -7.83
C VAL A 42 -16.95 2.35 -7.53
N GLU A 43 -17.46 2.92 -6.45
CA GLU A 43 -16.95 4.17 -5.90
C GLU A 43 -15.93 3.84 -4.80
N ALA A 44 -14.68 4.26 -4.95
CA ALA A 44 -13.62 3.86 -4.05
C ALA A 44 -12.55 4.93 -3.82
N MET A 45 -11.88 4.83 -2.69
CA MET A 45 -10.78 5.72 -2.30
C MET A 45 -9.43 5.07 -2.56
N LYS A 46 -8.59 5.72 -3.37
CA LYS A 46 -7.15 5.44 -3.43
C LYS A 46 -6.33 6.58 -2.80
N PRO A 47 -5.13 6.28 -2.32
CA PRO A 47 -4.58 4.96 -1.98
C PRO A 47 -4.89 4.57 -0.53
N ALA A 48 -4.82 3.28 -0.22
CA ALA A 48 -4.57 2.87 1.16
C ALA A 48 -3.18 3.41 1.54
N ASN A 49 -3.13 4.46 2.36
CA ASN A 49 -1.86 5.08 2.74
C ASN A 49 -1.06 4.10 3.63
N ILE A 50 -0.30 3.21 2.99
CA ILE A 50 0.62 2.31 3.66
C ILE A 50 1.84 3.14 4.07
N LYS A 51 2.18 3.07 5.35
CA LYS A 51 3.39 3.65 5.88
C LYS A 51 4.58 2.76 5.59
N ILE A 52 5.65 3.32 5.02
CA ILE A 52 6.87 2.59 4.67
C ILE A 52 7.52 1.95 5.91
N SER A 53 7.36 2.57 7.07
CA SER A 53 7.78 2.06 8.38
C SER A 53 7.22 0.68 8.72
N ARG A 54 6.08 0.27 8.15
CA ARG A 54 5.50 -1.07 8.32
C ARG A 54 6.44 -2.19 7.86
N TYR A 55 7.35 -1.88 6.96
CA TYR A 55 8.32 -2.84 6.42
C TYR A 55 9.67 -2.81 7.12
N PHE A 56 9.83 -1.97 8.15
CA PHE A 56 11.01 -1.98 9.00
C PHE A 56 10.76 -2.87 10.21
N ASP A 57 11.60 -3.87 10.42
CA ASP A 57 11.58 -4.78 11.56
C ASP A 57 12.90 -4.64 12.33
N GLY A 58 12.83 -4.24 13.61
CA GLY A 58 14.01 -3.99 14.42
C GLY A 58 14.77 -5.26 14.81
N HIS A 59 14.11 -6.42 14.82
CA HIS A 59 14.74 -7.70 15.10
C HIS A 59 15.57 -8.19 13.92
N MET A 60 14.97 -8.23 12.73
CA MET A 60 15.68 -8.59 11.51
C MET A 60 16.85 -7.63 11.26
N PHE A 61 16.64 -6.34 11.47
CA PHE A 61 17.70 -5.35 11.33
C PHE A 61 18.87 -5.60 12.29
N ALA A 62 18.59 -5.92 13.55
CA ALA A 62 19.63 -6.19 14.54
C ALA A 62 20.41 -7.48 14.23
N GLU A 63 19.71 -8.54 13.79
CA GLU A 63 20.35 -9.80 13.38
C GLU A 63 21.26 -9.60 12.16
N GLU A 64 20.77 -8.91 11.12
CA GLU A 64 21.59 -8.60 9.94
C GLU A 64 22.80 -7.72 10.30
N ALA A 65 22.63 -6.78 11.22
CA ALA A 65 23.73 -5.93 11.67
C ALA A 65 24.80 -6.73 12.42
N GLU A 66 24.39 -7.65 13.28
CA GLU A 66 25.30 -8.54 14.02
C GLU A 66 26.05 -9.48 13.08
N GLU A 67 25.34 -10.15 12.15
CA GLU A 67 25.94 -11.05 11.17
C GLU A 67 27.01 -10.35 10.33
N ARG A 68 26.69 -9.16 9.79
CA ARG A 68 27.65 -8.37 9.01
C ARG A 68 28.82 -7.86 9.85
N ALA A 69 28.57 -7.45 11.09
CA ALA A 69 29.64 -7.05 11.99
C ALA A 69 30.57 -8.23 12.32
N TYR A 70 30.04 -9.45 12.38
CA TYR A 70 30.83 -10.65 12.66
C TYR A 70 31.81 -11.00 11.55
N GLU A 71 31.47 -10.75 10.29
CA GLU A 71 32.40 -10.96 9.18
C GLU A 71 33.69 -10.12 9.31
N ASP A 72 33.59 -8.87 9.79
CA ASP A 72 34.73 -7.94 9.89
C ASP A 72 35.37 -7.91 11.29
N HIS A 73 34.61 -8.22 12.34
CA HIS A 73 34.97 -7.96 13.73
C HIS A 73 34.75 -9.16 14.67
N GLY A 74 34.20 -10.26 14.17
CA GLY A 74 33.93 -11.46 14.95
C GLY A 74 35.19 -12.22 15.31
N ASP A 75 35.18 -12.81 16.50
CA ASP A 75 36.16 -13.83 16.88
C ASP A 75 35.61 -15.19 16.42
N PRO A 76 36.23 -15.87 15.44
CA PRO A 76 35.77 -17.18 14.95
C PRO A 76 35.82 -18.28 16.02
N GLU A 77 36.60 -18.08 17.07
CA GLU A 77 36.70 -18.98 18.23
C GLU A 77 35.89 -18.47 19.43
N GLY A 78 35.23 -17.31 19.29
CA GLY A 78 34.42 -16.66 20.32
C GLY A 78 32.93 -16.91 20.13
N ASP A 79 32.22 -17.01 21.25
CA ASP A 79 30.76 -17.24 21.33
C ASP A 79 30.04 -16.05 21.97
N VAL A 80 30.50 -14.83 21.66
CA VAL A 80 29.99 -13.59 22.25
C VAL A 80 29.48 -12.70 21.14
N GLU A 81 28.24 -12.21 21.31
CA GLU A 81 27.66 -11.18 20.44
C GLU A 81 28.54 -9.93 20.44
N ILE A 82 28.81 -9.40 19.24
CA ILE A 82 29.56 -8.17 18.99
C ILE A 82 28.73 -6.96 19.43
N PHE A 83 27.42 -7.01 19.17
CA PHE A 83 26.49 -5.95 19.51
C PHE A 83 25.25 -6.52 20.25
N PRO A 84 25.37 -6.79 21.57
CA PRO A 84 24.30 -7.41 22.36
C PRO A 84 23.18 -6.40 22.68
N ILE A 85 22.30 -6.14 21.72
CA ILE A 85 21.17 -5.25 21.89
C ILE A 85 20.04 -5.93 22.68
N LYS A 86 19.71 -5.35 23.83
CA LYS A 86 18.60 -5.86 24.65
C LYS A 86 17.26 -5.66 23.94
N PRO A 87 16.27 -6.55 24.15
CA PRO A 87 14.96 -6.47 23.50
C PRO A 87 14.26 -5.12 23.68
N GLU A 88 14.37 -4.49 24.86
CA GLU A 88 13.75 -3.20 25.15
C GLU A 88 14.40 -2.04 24.37
N LEU A 89 15.72 -2.07 24.17
CA LEU A 89 16.44 -1.07 23.39
C LEU A 89 16.15 -1.23 21.90
N ARG A 90 16.01 -2.48 21.45
CA ARG A 90 15.61 -2.80 20.09
C ARG A 90 14.20 -2.30 19.77
N ALA A 91 13.25 -2.48 20.70
CA ALA A 91 11.89 -1.97 20.53
C ALA A 91 11.85 -0.44 20.49
N ASP A 92 12.68 0.24 21.29
CA ASP A 92 12.83 1.69 21.26
C ASP A 92 13.42 2.18 19.93
N LEU A 93 14.50 1.53 19.46
CA LEU A 93 15.09 1.80 18.14
C LEU A 93 14.05 1.64 17.01
N GLU A 94 13.29 0.54 17.01
CA GLU A 94 12.25 0.30 16.02
C GLU A 94 11.23 1.43 16.00
N LYS A 95 10.75 1.84 17.16
CA LYS A 95 9.81 2.96 17.28
C LYS A 95 10.40 4.24 16.69
N MET A 96 11.60 4.62 17.10
CA MET A 96 12.26 5.86 16.64
C MET A 96 12.51 5.88 15.13
N VAL A 97 12.97 4.76 14.57
CA VAL A 97 13.23 4.64 13.14
C VAL A 97 11.92 4.70 12.37
N ARG A 98 10.89 3.97 12.81
CA ARG A 98 9.56 3.99 12.17
C ARG A 98 8.94 5.39 12.15
N GLU A 99 8.98 6.10 13.28
CA GLU A 99 8.49 7.49 13.37
C GLU A 99 9.24 8.42 12.39
N THR A 100 10.56 8.24 12.28
CA THR A 100 11.39 9.02 11.35
C THR A 100 11.08 8.70 9.89
N MET A 101 10.90 7.42 9.56
CA MET A 101 10.50 6.97 8.22
C MET A 101 9.14 7.53 7.80
N ASP A 102 8.17 7.54 8.71
CA ASP A 102 6.84 8.10 8.46
C ASP A 102 6.89 9.61 8.21
N ALA A 103 7.65 10.34 9.04
CA ALA A 103 7.85 11.76 8.86
C ALA A 103 8.55 12.09 7.53
N TRP A 104 9.53 11.27 7.13
CA TRP A 104 10.20 11.40 5.84
C TRP A 104 9.23 11.14 4.68
N GLN A 105 8.45 10.07 4.73
CA GLN A 105 7.46 9.74 3.70
C GLN A 105 6.45 10.88 3.51
N ASP A 106 5.91 11.40 4.60
CA ASP A 106 4.91 12.49 4.59
C ASP A 106 5.53 13.80 4.07
N LYS A 107 6.74 14.14 4.51
CA LYS A 107 7.48 15.33 4.04
C LYS A 107 7.64 15.36 2.52
N HIS A 108 7.79 14.19 1.90
CA HIS A 108 8.02 14.06 0.47
C HIS A 108 6.75 13.71 -0.33
N GLY A 109 5.59 13.59 0.32
CA GLY A 109 4.32 13.25 -0.34
C GLY A 109 4.35 11.85 -0.99
N LEU A 110 5.22 10.96 -0.52
CA LEU A 110 5.38 9.63 -1.10
C LEU A 110 4.23 8.74 -0.67
N THR A 111 3.54 8.15 -1.65
CA THR A 111 2.40 7.27 -1.37
C THR A 111 2.52 6.00 -2.19
N PHE A 112 2.24 4.85 -1.58
CA PHE A 112 2.17 3.58 -2.30
C PHE A 112 1.00 3.60 -3.29
N THR A 113 1.28 3.33 -4.56
CA THR A 113 0.28 3.29 -5.65
C THR A 113 -0.16 1.86 -5.93
N GLY A 114 -0.68 1.19 -4.90
CA GLY A 114 -1.17 -0.19 -5.02
C GLY A 114 -2.57 -0.29 -5.65
N PHE A 115 -2.99 -1.52 -5.96
CA PHE A 115 -4.32 -1.80 -6.51
C PHE A 115 -5.44 -1.75 -5.46
N GLN A 116 -5.10 -1.95 -4.18
CA GLN A 116 -6.09 -2.05 -3.11
C GLN A 116 -6.68 -0.67 -2.74
N PHE A 117 -8.01 -0.62 -2.68
CA PHE A 117 -8.73 0.54 -2.18
C PHE A 117 -8.65 0.65 -0.66
N LYS A 118 -8.59 1.89 -0.14
CA LYS A 118 -8.73 2.16 1.30
C LYS A 118 -10.15 1.84 1.79
N ALA A 119 -11.14 2.14 0.95
CA ALA A 119 -12.55 1.89 1.18
C ALA A 119 -13.27 1.85 -0.18
N SER A 120 -14.38 1.12 -0.27
CA SER A 120 -15.25 1.05 -1.45
C SER A 120 -16.72 1.08 -1.05
N ARG A 121 -17.58 1.54 -1.95
CA ARG A 121 -19.04 1.55 -1.84
C ARG A 121 -19.69 1.57 -3.23
N ASN A 122 -21.02 1.43 -3.27
CA ASN A 122 -21.83 1.58 -4.50
C ASN A 122 -21.35 0.67 -5.64
N GLN A 123 -20.94 -0.56 -5.31
CA GLN A 123 -20.52 -1.54 -6.30
C GLN A 123 -21.72 -2.05 -7.10
N GLU A 124 -21.57 -2.11 -8.42
CA GLU A 124 -22.65 -2.46 -9.35
C GLU A 124 -22.09 -3.14 -10.60
N TYR A 125 -22.86 -4.04 -11.20
CA TYR A 125 -22.60 -4.56 -12.54
C TYR A 125 -23.43 -3.79 -13.58
N ILE A 126 -22.78 -3.34 -14.64
CA ILE A 126 -23.39 -2.65 -15.77
C ILE A 126 -23.36 -3.59 -16.98
N PRO A 127 -24.53 -3.96 -17.55
CA PRO A 127 -24.59 -4.81 -18.74
C PRO A 127 -24.11 -4.07 -20.00
N PRO A 128 -23.71 -4.79 -21.06
CA PRO A 128 -23.39 -4.19 -22.35
C PRO A 128 -24.58 -3.44 -22.94
N LYS A 129 -24.32 -2.40 -23.74
CA LYS A 129 -25.38 -1.72 -24.47
C LYS A 129 -26.05 -2.72 -25.44
N PRO A 130 -27.39 -2.82 -25.44
CA PRO A 130 -28.07 -3.67 -26.41
C PRO A 130 -27.75 -3.22 -27.84
N GLU A 131 -27.39 -4.18 -28.70
CA GLU A 131 -27.20 -3.92 -30.13
C GLU A 131 -28.48 -3.29 -30.69
N SER A 132 -28.35 -2.10 -31.28
CA SER A 132 -29.45 -1.43 -31.94
C SER A 132 -29.73 -2.16 -33.26
N ASN A 133 -30.76 -3.01 -33.27
CA ASN A 133 -31.32 -3.60 -34.50
C ASN A 133 -31.92 -2.53 -35.42
#